data_AF-A0A382HV53-F1
#
_entry.id   AF-A0A382HV53-F1
#
_cell.length_a   1.000
_cell.length_b   1.000
_cell.length_c   1.000
_cell.angle_alpha   90.00
_cell.angle_beta   90.00
_cell.angle_gamma   90.00
#
_symmetry.space_group_name_H-M   'P 1'
#
loop_
_entity.id
_entity.type
_entity.pdbx_description
1 polymer ?
#
loop_
_entity_poly.entity_id
_entity_poly.type
_entity_poly.pdbx_seq_one_letter_code
_entity_poly.pdbx_strand_id
1 'polypeptide(L)'
;MAESIPRRKLAAILAADVVGFSHMMGENEDRTLRNLKTCRSVTDEAIARHHGRIFGSAGDSVIAEFSSPVDAIVAAVAFQDSLR
;
A
#
# COMPACT_ATOMS: atom_id res chain seq x y z
N MET A 1 -33.80 -2.33 -6.85
CA MET A 1 -32.44 -2.05 -6.37
C MET A 1 -31.96 -0.83 -7.14
N ALA A 2 -31.63 0.27 -6.47
CA ALA A 2 -31.20 1.48 -7.17
C ALA A 2 -29.82 1.24 -7.79
N GLU A 3 -29.73 1.38 -9.11
CA GLU A 3 -28.49 1.25 -9.85
C GLU A 3 -27.64 2.50 -9.58
N SER A 4 -26.54 2.35 -8.85
CA SER A 4 -25.66 3.48 -8.54
C SER A 4 -24.89 3.86 -9.80
N ILE A 5 -25.18 5.04 -10.36
CA ILE A 5 -24.44 5.57 -11.50
C ILE A 5 -22.96 5.75 -11.07
N PRO A 6 -21.99 5.16 -11.79
CA PRO A 6 -20.57 5.31 -11.47
C PRO A 6 -20.16 6.78 -11.45
N ARG A 7 -19.65 7.26 -10.32
CA ARG A 7 -19.20 8.65 -10.17
C ARG A 7 -17.77 8.80 -10.68
N ARG A 8 -17.57 9.63 -11.71
CA ARG A 8 -16.24 10.02 -12.18
C ARG A 8 -15.56 10.87 -11.10
N LYS A 9 -14.31 10.54 -10.79
CA LYS A 9 -13.45 11.31 -9.88
C LYS A 9 -12.01 11.27 -10.40
N LEU A 10 -11.26 12.35 -10.17
CA LEU A 10 -9.81 12.32 -10.27
C LEU A 10 -9.26 11.74 -8.95
N ALA A 11 -8.30 10.83 -9.05
CA ALA A 11 -7.63 10.23 -7.91
C ALA A 11 -6.18 9.93 -8.28
N ALA A 12 -5.28 10.10 -7.33
CA ALA A 12 -3.93 9.56 -7.42
C ALA A 12 -3.94 8.13 -6.85
N ILE A 13 -3.32 7.20 -7.57
CA ILE A 13 -3.25 5.79 -7.17
C ILE A 13 -1.79 5.48 -6.81
N LEU A 14 -1.59 4.99 -5.60
CA LEU A 14 -0.33 4.44 -5.15
C LEU A 14 -0.42 2.92 -5.22
N ALA A 15 0.49 2.31 -5.98
CA ALA A 15 0.70 0.87 -6.01
C ALA A 15 2.12 0.58 -5.53
N ALA A 16 2.26 -0.31 -4.55
CA ALA A 16 3.56 -0.75 -4.04
C ALA A 16 3.57 -2.25 -3.80
N ASP A 17 4.75 -2.85 -3.88
CA ASP A 17 4.96 -4.29 -3.83
C ASP A 17 6.32 -4.63 -3.21
N VAL A 18 6.49 -5.86 -2.73
CA VAL A 18 7.73 -6.29 -2.08
C VAL A 18 8.70 -6.87 -3.10
N VAL A 19 9.86 -6.23 -3.25
CA VAL A 19 10.91 -6.70 -4.16
C VAL A 19 11.40 -8.09 -3.73
N GLY A 20 11.33 -9.06 -4.64
CA GLY A 20 11.85 -10.42 -4.41
C GLY A 20 11.03 -11.28 -3.45
N PHE A 21 9.77 -10.91 -3.15
CA PHE A 21 8.92 -11.63 -2.21
C PHE A 21 8.85 -13.14 -2.45
N SER A 22 8.58 -13.57 -3.69
CA SER A 22 8.47 -14.99 -4.04
C SER A 22 9.76 -15.78 -3.73
N HIS A 23 10.93 -15.17 -3.94
CA HIS A 23 12.21 -15.78 -3.62
C HIS A 23 12.39 -15.92 -2.10
N MET A 24 12.15 -14.84 -1.36
CA MET A 24 12.25 -14.84 0.12
C MET A 24 11.26 -15.84 0.76
N MET A 25 10.06 -15.95 0.22
CA MET A 25 9.07 -16.95 0.63
C MET A 25 9.59 -18.37 0.44
N GLY A 26 10.27 -18.64 -0.68
CA GLY A 26 10.89 -19.95 -0.93
C GLY A 26 12.08 -20.27 -0.01
N GLU A 27 12.83 -19.26 0.42
CA GLU A 27 13.95 -19.46 1.35
C GLU A 27 13.51 -19.62 2.81
N ASN A 28 12.59 -18.77 3.26
CA ASN A 28 12.07 -18.79 4.63
C ASN A 28 10.70 -18.11 4.73
N GLU A 29 9.65 -18.91 4.70
CA GLU A 29 8.26 -18.46 4.79
C GLU A 29 7.96 -17.69 6.09
N ASP A 30 8.26 -18.26 7.25
CA ASP A 30 7.92 -17.66 8.55
C ASP A 30 8.58 -16.29 8.77
N ARG A 31 9.82 -16.13 8.33
CA ARG A 31 10.54 -14.86 8.41
C ARG A 31 9.93 -13.85 7.43
N THR A 32 9.65 -14.27 6.21
CA THR A 32 9.11 -13.39 5.16
C THR A 32 7.72 -12.89 5.52
N LEU A 33 6.85 -13.75 6.05
CA LEU A 33 5.52 -13.35 6.52
C LEU A 33 5.57 -12.40 7.72
N ARG A 34 6.51 -12.60 8.66
CA ARG A 34 6.71 -11.67 9.78
C ARG A 34 7.17 -10.30 9.30
N ASN A 35 8.16 -10.27 8.42
CA ASN A 35 8.67 -9.01 7.85
C ASN A 35 7.58 -8.30 7.05
N LEU A 36 6.82 -9.02 6.22
CA LEU A 36 5.70 -8.45 5.46
C LEU A 36 4.68 -7.77 6.38
N LYS A 37 4.30 -8.41 7.51
CA LYS A 37 3.37 -7.80 8.48
C LYS A 37 3.91 -6.49 9.07
N THR A 38 5.19 -6.46 9.42
CA THR A 38 5.83 -5.24 9.93
C THR A 38 5.87 -4.15 8.86
N CYS A 39 6.33 -4.47 7.65
CA CYS A 39 6.34 -3.52 6.54
C CYS A 39 4.93 -3.00 6.23
N ARG A 40 3.92 -3.87 6.33
CA ARG A 40 2.54 -3.52 6.09
C ARG A 40 2.00 -2.55 7.14
N SER A 41 2.30 -2.75 8.42
CA SER A 41 1.89 -1.80 9.47
C SER A 41 2.45 -0.40 9.23
N VAL A 42 3.72 -0.29 8.83
CA VAL A 42 4.38 0.98 8.53
C VAL A 42 3.75 1.65 7.30
N THR A 43 3.49 0.86 6.26
CA THR A 43 2.89 1.34 5.00
C THR A 43 1.45 1.82 5.22
N ASP A 44 0.63 1.02 5.90
CA ASP A 44 -0.77 1.33 6.16
C ASP A 44 -0.90 2.58 7.04
N GLU A 45 -0.02 2.73 8.05
CA GLU A 45 0.01 3.91 8.90
C GLU A 45 0.40 5.17 8.12
N ALA A 46 1.43 5.10 7.28
CA ALA A 46 1.84 6.23 6.44
C ALA A 46 0.72 6.64 5.47
N ILE A 47 0.07 5.68 4.81
CA ILE A 47 -1.06 5.95 3.91
C ILE A 47 -2.19 6.68 4.67
N ALA A 48 -2.56 6.17 5.85
CA ALA A 48 -3.62 6.78 6.67
C ALA A 48 -3.25 8.18 7.17
N ARG A 49 -2.02 8.39 7.65
CA ARG A 49 -1.53 9.70 8.11
C ARG A 49 -1.56 10.77 7.02
N HIS A 50 -1.45 10.37 5.75
CA HIS A 50 -1.47 11.24 4.58
C HIS A 50 -2.78 11.15 3.79
N HIS A 51 -3.91 10.93 4.47
CA HIS A 51 -5.26 10.98 3.89
C HIS A 51 -5.52 10.00 2.72
N GLY A 52 -4.70 8.95 2.61
CA GLY A 52 -4.91 7.88 1.64
C GLY A 52 -5.90 6.84 2.16
N ARG A 53 -6.54 6.12 1.23
CA ARG A 53 -7.38 4.98 1.53
C ARG A 53 -6.92 3.76 0.77
N ILE A 54 -6.58 2.70 1.50
CA ILE A 54 -6.34 1.38 0.91
C ILE A 54 -7.68 0.83 0.45
N PHE A 55 -7.78 0.45 -0.82
CA PHE A 55 -8.98 -0.17 -1.38
C PHE A 55 -8.71 -1.54 -2.02
N GLY A 56 -7.45 -1.95 -2.09
CA GLY A 56 -7.05 -3.26 -2.58
C GLY A 56 -5.70 -3.69 -2.01
N SER A 57 -5.58 -5.00 -1.83
CA SER A 57 -4.32 -5.68 -1.53
C SER A 57 -4.39 -7.09 -2.10
N ALA A 58 -3.31 -7.57 -2.69
CA ALA A 58 -3.19 -8.95 -3.14
C ALA A 58 -1.79 -9.47 -2.79
N GLY A 59 -1.72 -10.46 -1.90
CA GLY A 59 -0.44 -10.97 -1.40
C GLY A 59 0.37 -9.88 -0.69
N ASP A 60 1.55 -9.60 -1.21
CA ASP A 60 2.50 -8.60 -0.74
C ASP A 60 2.25 -7.18 -1.26
N SER A 61 1.32 -7.02 -2.20
CA SER A 61 1.01 -5.72 -2.79
C SER A 61 0.01 -4.87 -1.99
N VAL A 62 0.12 -3.56 -2.14
CA VAL A 62 -0.85 -2.56 -1.65
C VAL A 62 -1.30 -1.65 -2.79
N ILE A 63 -2.60 -1.34 -2.82
CA ILE A 63 -3.17 -0.31 -3.67
C ILE A 63 -3.98 0.66 -2.81
N ALA A 64 -3.60 1.93 -2.87
CA ALA A 64 -4.26 3.03 -2.17
C ALA A 64 -4.66 4.16 -3.11
N GLU A 65 -5.78 4.81 -2.80
CA GLU A 65 -6.24 6.01 -3.48
C GLU A 65 -6.02 7.25 -2.61
N PHE A 66 -5.67 8.36 -3.25
CA PHE A 66 -5.52 9.67 -2.64
C PHE A 66 -6.28 10.70 -3.48
N SER A 67 -6.85 11.72 -2.83
CA SER A 67 -7.40 12.88 -3.52
C SER A 67 -6.32 13.89 -3.96
N SER A 68 -5.12 13.80 -3.36
CA SER A 68 -3.98 14.68 -3.62
C SER A 68 -2.78 13.85 -4.11
N PRO A 69 -2.18 14.17 -5.26
CA PRO A 69 -0.96 13.50 -5.72
C PRO A 69 0.25 13.82 -4.82
N VAL A 70 0.25 14.98 -4.15
CA VAL A 70 1.31 15.35 -3.20
C VAL A 70 1.26 14.43 -1.99
N ASP A 71 0.07 14.20 -1.43
CA ASP A 71 -0.12 13.33 -0.28
C ASP A 71 0.31 11.89 -0.59
N ALA A 72 0.01 11.41 -1.80
CA ALA A 72 0.46 10.10 -2.27
C ALA A 72 2.00 9.99 -2.29
N ILE A 73 2.70 11.00 -2.81
CA ILE A 73 4.17 11.02 -2.86
C ILE A 73 4.76 11.11 -1.46
N VAL A 74 4.22 11.99 -0.60
CA VAL A 74 4.71 12.14 0.78
C VAL A 74 4.52 10.83 1.55
N ALA A 75 3.38 10.15 1.40
CA ALA A 75 3.16 8.83 1.98
C ALA A 75 4.18 7.81 1.47
N ALA A 76 4.41 7.78 0.15
CA ALA A 76 5.35 6.85 -0.49
C ALA A 76 6.76 6.98 0.07
N VAL A 77 7.25 8.22 0.19
CA VAL A 77 8.58 8.50 0.74
C VAL A 77 8.62 8.17 2.23
N ALA A 78 7.60 8.57 3.00
CA ALA A 78 7.58 8.39 4.44
C ALA A 78 7.66 6.91 4.87
N PHE A 79 6.90 6.02 4.21
CA PHE A 79 7.02 4.59 4.56
C PHE A 79 8.35 4.01 4.09
N GLN A 80 8.85 4.38 2.91
CA GLN A 80 10.15 3.87 2.43
C GLN A 80 11.31 4.28 3.34
N ASP A 81 11.32 5.52 3.84
CA ASP A 81 12.32 5.98 4.80
C ASP A 81 12.22 5.24 6.15
N SER A 82 11.03 4.78 6.52
CA SER A 82 10.79 3.99 7.74
C SER A 82 11.15 2.50 7.59
N LEU A 83 11.36 2.03 6.36
CA LEU A 83 11.75 0.63 6.04
C LEU A 83 13.27 0.47 5.87
N ARG A 84 14.05 1.55 5.92
CA ARG A 84 15.51 1.52 5.94
C ARG A 84 16.04 1.03 7.27
#